data_AF-E9PMH3-F1
#
_entry.id   AF-E9PMH3-F1
#
_cell.length_a   1.000
_cell.length_b   1.000
_cell.length_c   1.000
_cell.angle_alpha   90.00
_cell.angle_beta   90.00
_cell.angle_gamma   90.00
#
_symmetry.space_group_name_H-M   'P 1'
#
loop_
_entity.id
_entity.type
_entity.pdbx_description
1 polymer ?
#
loop_
_entity_poly.entity_id
_entity_poly.type
_entity_poly.pdbx_seq_one_letter_code
_entity_poly.pdbx_strand_id
1 'polypeptide(L)'
;MASDASHALEAALEQMDGIIAGTKTGADLSDGTCEPGLASPASYMNPFPVLHLIEDLRLALEMLELPQERAALLSQIPGPTAAYIKEWFEESLSQVNHHSAASNETYQERLARLEGDKESLILQVSVLTDQVEAQGEKIRDLEVCLEGHQVKLNAAEEMLQQELLSRTSL
;
A
#
# COMPACT_ATOMS: atom_id res chain seq x y z
N MET A 1 11.02 21.39 -34.98
CA MET A 1 9.85 21.87 -34.21
C MET A 1 9.21 20.75 -33.36
N ALA A 2 9.98 19.74 -32.92
CA ALA A 2 9.49 18.64 -32.06
C ALA A 2 9.97 18.75 -30.59
N SER A 3 10.71 19.81 -30.24
CA SER A 3 11.40 19.93 -28.95
C SER A 3 10.47 20.40 -27.83
N ASP A 4 9.54 21.31 -28.11
CA ASP A 4 8.71 21.93 -27.05
C ASP A 4 7.71 20.94 -26.45
N ALA A 5 7.13 20.06 -27.28
CA ALA A 5 6.22 19.03 -26.80
C ALA A 5 6.95 17.95 -25.98
N SER A 6 8.17 17.58 -26.38
CA SER A 6 9.01 16.64 -25.63
C SER A 6 9.46 17.24 -24.31
N HIS A 7 9.86 18.50 -24.30
CA HIS A 7 10.31 19.20 -23.09
C HIS A 7 9.16 19.44 -22.11
N ALA A 8 7.95 19.74 -22.62
CA ALA A 8 6.76 19.86 -21.80
C ALA A 8 6.35 18.53 -21.14
N LEU A 9 6.50 17.41 -21.86
CA LEU A 9 6.22 16.08 -21.29
C LEU A 9 7.25 15.71 -20.22
N GLU A 10 8.53 15.98 -20.47
CA GLU A 10 9.61 15.76 -19.51
C GLU A 10 9.41 16.55 -18.22
N ALA A 11 9.06 17.85 -18.33
CA ALA A 11 8.75 18.69 -17.17
C ALA A 11 7.50 18.22 -16.40
N ALA A 12 6.48 17.73 -17.11
CA ALA A 12 5.29 17.16 -16.48
C ALA A 12 5.59 15.86 -15.72
N LEU A 13 6.48 15.02 -16.23
CA LEU A 13 6.91 13.78 -15.58
C LEU A 13 7.76 14.06 -14.33
N GLU A 14 8.70 15.02 -14.39
CA GLU A 14 9.44 15.47 -13.20
C GLU A 14 8.50 16.07 -12.14
N GLN A 15 7.45 16.78 -12.54
CA GLN A 15 6.46 17.30 -11.62
C GLN A 15 5.67 16.17 -10.92
N MET A 16 5.30 15.11 -11.65
CA MET A 16 4.65 13.94 -11.07
C MET A 16 5.56 13.22 -10.08
N ASP A 17 6.85 13.06 -10.41
CA ASP A 17 7.83 12.44 -9.51
C ASP A 17 8.05 13.27 -8.24
N GLY A 18 8.10 14.61 -8.37
CA GLY A 18 8.16 15.51 -7.22
C GLY A 18 6.94 15.42 -6.29
N ILE A 19 5.75 15.20 -6.85
CA ILE A 19 4.52 14.97 -6.07
C ILE A 19 4.56 13.60 -5.38
N ILE A 20 5.00 12.54 -6.06
CA ILE A 20 5.11 11.18 -5.49
C ILE A 20 6.17 11.12 -4.38
N ALA A 21 7.29 11.82 -4.56
CA ALA A 21 8.39 11.89 -3.59
C ALA A 21 8.15 12.87 -2.44
N GLY A 22 7.06 13.65 -2.47
CA GLY A 22 6.74 14.66 -1.45
C GLY A 22 7.63 15.91 -1.48
N THR A 23 8.45 16.08 -2.52
CA THR A 23 9.31 17.25 -2.72
C THR A 23 8.59 18.27 -3.60
N LYS A 24 8.00 19.29 -2.98
CA LYS A 24 7.36 20.42 -3.66
C LYS A 24 8.37 21.14 -4.58
N THR A 25 8.33 20.88 -5.87
CA THR A 25 9.00 21.72 -6.88
C THR A 25 8.05 22.85 -7.25
N GLY A 26 8.23 24.00 -6.61
CA GLY A 26 7.47 25.21 -6.91
C GLY A 26 7.85 25.77 -8.28
N ALA A 27 6.90 25.77 -9.21
CA ALA A 27 6.90 26.73 -10.30
C ALA A 27 5.91 27.84 -9.91
N ASP A 28 6.45 28.97 -9.44
CA ASP A 28 5.73 30.22 -9.26
C ASP A 28 5.12 30.64 -10.60
N LEU A 29 3.79 30.53 -10.71
CA LEU A 29 3.01 31.33 -11.63
C LEU A 29 2.00 32.11 -10.82
N SER A 30 2.41 33.33 -10.52
CA SER A 30 1.61 34.47 -10.12
C SER A 30 0.29 34.55 -10.89
N ASP A 31 -0.84 34.36 -10.21
CA ASP A 31 -2.00 35.24 -10.36
C ASP A 31 -2.89 35.16 -9.10
N GLY A 32 -3.37 36.32 -8.67
CA GLY A 32 -3.89 36.54 -7.33
C GLY A 32 -5.25 35.91 -7.07
N THR A 33 -5.37 35.17 -5.98
CA THR A 33 -6.54 35.20 -5.08
C THR A 33 -6.08 34.67 -3.72
N CYS A 34 -6.37 35.39 -2.64
CA CYS A 34 -6.07 34.98 -1.28
C CYS A 34 -6.79 33.66 -0.97
N GLU A 35 -6.05 32.57 -0.79
CA GLU A 35 -6.57 31.31 -0.24
C GLU A 35 -5.86 30.97 1.09
N PRO A 36 -6.58 30.38 2.06
CA PRO A 36 -6.12 30.30 3.45
C PRO A 36 -4.95 29.33 3.63
N GLY A 37 -3.91 29.82 4.32
CA GLY A 37 -2.96 29.06 5.15
C GLY A 37 -2.63 27.63 4.73
N LEU A 38 -1.47 27.48 4.08
CA LEU A 38 -0.75 26.23 3.87
C LEU A 38 -0.80 25.32 5.11
N ALA A 39 -1.59 24.25 5.05
CA ALA A 39 -1.41 23.11 5.93
C ALA A 39 0.00 22.54 5.69
N SER A 40 0.78 22.45 6.76
CA SER A 40 2.12 21.87 6.75
C SER A 40 2.10 20.44 6.17
N PRO A 41 3.13 19.99 5.40
CA PRO A 41 3.12 18.69 4.71
C PRO A 41 2.99 17.50 5.66
N ALA A 42 3.21 17.69 6.96
CA ALA A 42 3.00 16.68 8.00
C ALA A 42 1.52 16.28 8.20
N SER A 43 0.56 17.09 7.73
CA SER A 43 -0.88 16.81 7.91
C SER A 43 -1.39 15.64 7.06
N TYR A 44 -0.70 15.28 5.98
CA TYR A 44 -1.09 14.19 5.08
C TYR A 44 -0.74 12.79 5.57
N MET A 45 -0.01 12.67 6.69
CA MET A 45 0.37 11.38 7.29
C MET A 45 -0.50 10.95 8.47
N ASN A 46 -1.51 11.75 8.84
CA ASN A 46 -2.45 11.40 9.90
C ASN A 46 -3.85 11.18 9.31
N PRO A 47 -4.43 9.97 9.39
CA PRO A 47 -5.79 9.72 8.91
C PRO A 47 -6.86 10.51 9.69
N PHE A 48 -6.47 11.12 10.83
CA PHE A 48 -7.36 11.87 11.71
C PHE A 48 -6.76 13.22 12.11
N PRO A 49 -6.54 14.14 11.15
CA PRO A 49 -5.96 15.45 11.43
C PRO A 49 -6.83 16.24 12.42
N VAL A 50 -8.14 16.00 12.41
CA VAL A 50 -9.10 16.59 13.35
C VAL A 50 -8.91 16.07 14.78
N LEU A 51 -8.69 14.78 14.99
CA LEU A 51 -8.51 14.23 16.35
C LEU A 51 -7.18 14.69 16.96
N HIS A 52 -6.12 14.73 16.15
CA HIS A 52 -4.83 15.24 16.61
C HIS A 52 -4.91 16.72 16.96
N LEU A 53 -5.56 17.54 16.13
CA LEU A 53 -5.74 18.97 16.39
C LEU A 53 -6.63 19.24 17.61
N ILE A 54 -7.63 18.39 17.87
CA ILE A 54 -8.45 18.45 19.10
C ILE A 54 -7.61 18.13 20.33
N GLU A 55 -6.74 17.12 20.27
CA GLU A 55 -5.86 16.79 21.39
C GLU A 55 -4.80 17.87 21.62
N ASP A 56 -4.23 18.45 20.56
CA ASP A 56 -3.30 19.58 20.64
C ASP A 56 -3.98 20.82 21.24
N LEU A 57 -5.22 21.11 20.83
CA LEU A 57 -6.02 22.20 21.40
C LEU A 57 -6.30 21.95 22.89
N ARG A 58 -6.64 20.71 23.26
CA ARG A 58 -6.86 20.32 24.65
C ARG A 58 -5.60 20.52 25.48
N LEU A 59 -4.46 20.03 25.01
CA LEU A 59 -3.16 20.18 25.69
C LEU A 59 -2.78 21.66 25.82
N ALA A 60 -2.94 22.45 24.76
CA ALA A 60 -2.69 23.89 24.79
C ALA A 60 -3.60 24.61 25.81
N LEU A 61 -4.86 24.22 25.93
CA LEU A 61 -5.79 24.75 26.92
C LEU A 61 -5.46 24.29 28.36
N GLU A 62 -4.89 23.10 28.53
CA GLU A 62 -4.41 22.59 29.82
C GLU A 62 -3.10 23.25 30.27
N MET A 63 -2.25 23.67 29.32
CA MET A 63 -1.00 24.40 29.58
C MET A 63 -1.20 25.88 29.95
N LEU A 64 -2.41 26.43 29.80
CA LEU A 64 -2.71 27.79 30.24
C LEU A 64 -2.76 27.86 31.77
N GLU A 65 -1.79 28.55 32.37
CA GLU A 65 -1.65 28.68 33.83
C GLU A 65 -2.73 29.59 34.45
N LEU A 66 -3.37 30.46 33.67
CA LEU A 66 -4.40 31.39 34.12
C LEU A 66 -5.82 30.89 33.79
N PRO A 67 -6.64 30.51 34.79
CA PRO A 67 -8.01 30.04 34.58
C PRO A 67 -8.92 31.07 33.89
N GLN A 68 -8.64 32.37 34.10
CA GLN A 68 -9.40 33.47 33.51
C GLN A 68 -9.22 33.55 31.99
N GLU A 69 -8.02 33.27 31.48
CA GLU A 69 -7.74 33.27 30.04
C GLU A 69 -8.40 32.09 29.35
N ARG A 70 -8.34 30.91 29.99
CA ARG A 70 -9.09 29.74 29.54
C ARG A 70 -10.60 30.00 29.48
N ALA A 71 -11.18 30.64 30.50
CA ALA A 71 -12.59 31.02 30.50
C ALA A 71 -12.93 32.04 29.40
N ALA A 72 -12.03 33.00 29.14
CA ALA A 72 -12.19 33.95 28.05
C ALA A 72 -12.17 33.27 26.67
N LEU A 73 -11.27 32.30 26.45
CA LEU A 73 -11.23 31.50 25.22
C LEU A 73 -12.50 30.67 25.04
N LEU A 74 -12.98 30.01 26.09
CA LEU A 74 -14.24 29.24 26.04
C LEU A 74 -15.45 30.14 25.79
N SER A 75 -15.44 31.37 26.30
CA SER A 75 -16.52 32.34 26.08
C SER A 75 -16.61 32.87 24.64
N GLN A 76 -15.56 32.68 23.84
CA GLN A 76 -15.59 33.03 22.41
C GLN A 76 -16.39 32.02 21.59
N ILE A 77 -16.65 30.82 22.12
CA ILE A 77 -17.47 29.81 21.46
C ILE A 77 -18.94 30.16 21.75
N PRO A 78 -19.76 30.45 20.71
CA PRO A 78 -21.18 30.68 20.92
C PRO A 78 -21.84 29.46 21.58
N GLY A 79 -22.64 29.70 22.62
CA GLY A 79 -23.35 28.64 23.36
C GLY A 79 -24.13 27.66 22.47
N PRO A 80 -24.84 28.11 21.41
CA PRO A 80 -25.50 27.21 20.47
C PRO A 80 -24.53 26.27 19.73
N THR A 81 -23.33 26.75 19.38
CA THR A 81 -22.29 25.93 18.71
C THR A 81 -21.75 24.86 19.64
N ALA A 82 -21.47 25.20 20.90
CA ALA A 82 -21.02 24.24 21.90
C ALA A 82 -22.08 23.17 22.19
N ALA A 83 -23.35 23.57 22.28
CA ALA A 83 -24.47 22.65 22.47
C ALA A 83 -24.62 21.68 21.28
N TYR A 84 -24.56 22.21 20.06
CA TYR A 84 -24.64 21.41 18.83
C TYR A 84 -23.51 20.38 18.74
N ILE A 85 -22.26 20.78 19.00
CA ILE A 85 -21.10 19.87 18.97
C ILE A 85 -21.26 18.76 20.01
N LYS A 86 -21.73 19.11 21.22
CA LYS A 86 -21.97 18.14 22.30
C LYS A 86 -23.05 17.12 21.90
N GLU A 87 -24.18 17.59 21.38
CA GLU A 87 -25.27 16.74 20.90
C GLU A 87 -24.81 15.80 19.78
N TRP A 88 -24.03 16.32 18.82
CA TRP A 88 -23.46 15.54 17.75
C TRP A 88 -22.51 14.43 18.25
N PHE A 89 -21.69 14.70 19.27
CA PHE A 89 -20.84 13.67 19.89
C PHE A 89 -21.66 12.61 20.64
N GLU A 90 -22.69 13.02 21.38
CA GLU A 90 -23.59 12.09 22.09
C GLU A 90 -24.35 11.19 21.10
N GLU A 91 -24.84 11.75 20.00
CA GLU A 91 -25.50 11.00 18.93
C GLU A 91 -24.53 10.02 18.25
N SER A 92 -23.32 10.47 17.93
CA SER A 92 -22.27 9.63 17.32
C SER A 92 -21.87 8.45 18.21
N LEU A 93 -21.74 8.66 19.52
CA LEU A 93 -21.45 7.59 20.49
C LEU A 93 -22.61 6.58 20.59
N SER A 94 -23.86 7.05 20.51
CA SER A 94 -25.02 6.17 20.52
C SER A 94 -25.16 5.33 19.23
N GLN A 95 -24.82 5.88 18.06
CA GLN A 95 -24.82 5.16 16.79
C GLN A 95 -23.76 4.04 16.74
N VAL A 96 -22.57 4.27 17.33
CA VAL A 96 -21.54 3.23 17.46
C VAL A 96 -22.06 2.03 18.27
N ASN A 97 -22.85 2.28 19.32
CA ASN A 97 -23.47 1.23 20.13
C ASN A 97 -24.55 0.42 19.37
N HIS A 98 -25.27 1.04 18.44
CA HIS A 98 -26.33 0.37 17.68
C HIS A 98 -25.83 -0.43 16.47
N HIS A 99 -24.75 0.02 15.81
CA HIS A 99 -24.14 -0.73 14.70
C HIS A 99 -23.29 -1.92 15.17
N SER A 100 -22.76 -1.89 16.39
CA SER A 100 -22.04 -3.02 16.98
C SER A 100 -22.97 -4.22 17.25
N ALA A 101 -24.24 -3.99 17.60
CA ALA A 101 -25.16 -5.04 18.04
C ALA A 101 -25.55 -6.10 16.99
N ALA A 102 -25.51 -5.76 15.69
CA ALA A 102 -25.86 -6.71 14.60
C ALA A 102 -24.65 -7.54 14.12
N SER A 103 -23.44 -7.14 14.52
CA SER A 103 -22.15 -7.70 14.13
C SER A 103 -21.20 -7.48 15.31
N ASN A 104 -21.50 -8.09 16.46
CA ASN A 104 -20.81 -7.88 17.75
C ASN A 104 -19.38 -8.45 17.74
N GLU A 105 -18.57 -8.04 16.78
CA GLU A 105 -17.13 -8.18 16.76
C GLU A 105 -16.56 -6.77 16.86
N THR A 106 -15.68 -6.55 17.84
CA THR A 106 -14.97 -5.28 17.96
C THR A 106 -14.02 -5.10 16.77
N TYR A 107 -13.74 -3.86 16.38
CA TYR A 107 -12.76 -3.58 15.32
C TYR A 107 -11.40 -4.25 15.58
N GLN A 108 -11.00 -4.37 16.85
CA GLN A 108 -9.77 -5.05 17.25
C GLN A 108 -9.82 -6.54 16.99
N GLU A 109 -10.91 -7.23 17.32
CA GLU A 109 -11.09 -8.66 17.03
C GLU A 109 -11.09 -8.94 15.52
N ARG A 110 -11.78 -8.09 14.73
CA ARG A 110 -11.79 -8.19 13.28
C ARG A 110 -10.40 -8.00 12.68
N LEU A 111 -9.63 -7.05 13.19
CA LEU A 111 -8.26 -6.80 12.76
C LEU A 111 -7.36 -8.00 13.09
N ALA A 112 -7.42 -8.51 14.32
CA ALA A 112 -6.64 -9.67 14.74
C ALA A 112 -6.94 -10.93 13.91
N ARG A 113 -8.22 -11.16 13.58
CA ARG A 113 -8.61 -12.27 12.69
C ARG A 113 -8.05 -12.10 11.29
N LEU A 114 -8.16 -10.90 10.71
CA LEU A 114 -7.61 -10.61 9.37
C LEU A 114 -6.08 -10.74 9.34
N GLU A 115 -5.38 -10.35 10.41
CA GLU A 115 -3.94 -10.55 10.54
C GLU A 115 -3.59 -12.04 10.59
N GLY A 116 -4.34 -12.84 11.35
CA GLY A 116 -4.19 -14.30 11.37
C GLY A 116 -4.48 -14.95 10.01
N ASP A 117 -5.53 -14.51 9.31
CA ASP A 117 -5.85 -14.99 7.95
C ASP A 117 -4.73 -14.63 6.96
N LYS A 118 -4.17 -13.42 7.08
CA LYS A 118 -3.02 -12.98 6.27
C LYS A 118 -1.80 -13.87 6.52
N GLU A 119 -1.47 -14.15 7.78
CA GLU A 119 -0.34 -15.03 8.13
C GLU A 119 -0.54 -16.46 7.61
N SER A 120 -1.76 -17.00 7.73
CA SER A 120 -2.12 -18.30 7.16
C SER A 120 -1.96 -18.33 5.64
N LEU A 121 -2.42 -17.27 4.95
CA LEU A 121 -2.31 -17.17 3.51
C LEU A 121 -0.85 -17.05 3.06
N ILE A 122 -0.03 -16.29 3.78
CA ILE A 122 1.42 -16.20 3.53
C ILE A 122 2.05 -17.59 3.60
N LEU A 123 1.74 -18.37 4.65
CA LEU A 123 2.28 -19.72 4.78
C LEU A 123 1.82 -20.64 3.63
N GLN A 124 0.56 -20.56 3.23
CA GLN A 124 0.04 -21.34 2.10
C GLN A 124 0.76 -20.98 0.79
N VAL A 125 0.95 -19.68 0.53
CA VAL A 125 1.69 -19.20 -0.64
C VAL A 125 3.13 -19.70 -0.61
N SER A 126 3.82 -19.63 0.53
CA SER A 126 5.18 -20.17 0.66
C SER A 126 5.26 -21.66 0.31
N VAL A 127 4.37 -22.48 0.88
CA VAL A 127 4.33 -23.93 0.58
C VAL A 127 4.05 -24.18 -0.91
N LEU A 128 3.11 -23.44 -1.51
CA LEU A 128 2.82 -23.54 -2.94
C LEU A 128 4.02 -23.13 -3.80
N THR A 129 4.75 -22.08 -3.41
CA THR A 129 5.98 -21.65 -4.08
C THR A 129 7.03 -22.75 -4.06
N ASP A 130 7.32 -23.34 -2.89
CA ASP A 130 8.29 -24.43 -2.76
C ASP A 130 7.89 -25.66 -3.59
N GLN A 131 6.59 -25.98 -3.63
CA GLN A 131 6.06 -27.09 -4.44
C GLN A 131 6.23 -26.86 -5.94
N VAL A 132 5.97 -25.64 -6.42
CA VAL A 132 6.14 -25.28 -7.83
C VAL A 132 7.62 -25.31 -8.21
N GLU A 133 8.50 -24.83 -7.35
CA GLU A 133 9.95 -24.89 -7.57
C GLU A 133 10.44 -26.34 -7.67
N ALA A 134 10.08 -27.20 -6.72
CA ALA A 134 10.44 -28.62 -6.73
C ALA A 134 9.89 -29.36 -7.97
N GLN A 135 8.69 -29.02 -8.43
CA GLN A 135 8.16 -29.57 -9.69
C GLN A 135 8.94 -29.08 -10.91
N GLY A 136 9.36 -27.81 -10.91
CA GLY A 136 10.23 -27.24 -11.94
C GLY A 136 11.58 -27.94 -12.03
N GLU A 137 12.21 -28.25 -10.89
CA GLU A 137 13.45 -29.04 -10.85
C GLU A 137 13.24 -30.45 -11.40
N LYS A 138 12.16 -31.13 -10.98
CA LYS A 138 11.85 -32.48 -11.49
C LYS A 138 11.64 -32.51 -13.00
N ILE A 139 11.00 -31.49 -13.58
CA ILE A 139 10.85 -31.39 -15.03
C ILE A 139 12.22 -31.27 -15.70
N ARG A 140 13.08 -30.38 -15.19
CA ARG A 140 14.43 -30.19 -15.71
C ARG A 140 15.25 -31.47 -15.68
N ASP A 141 15.17 -32.23 -14.59
CA ASP A 141 15.85 -33.53 -14.46
C ASP A 141 15.34 -34.55 -15.50
N LEU A 142 14.03 -34.58 -15.74
CA LEU A 142 13.42 -35.44 -16.74
C LEU A 142 13.83 -35.05 -18.16
N GLU A 143 13.90 -33.75 -18.46
CA GLU A 143 14.37 -33.24 -19.75
C GLU A 143 15.83 -33.66 -20.02
N VAL A 144 16.72 -33.52 -19.03
CA VAL A 144 18.11 -33.98 -19.12
C VAL A 144 18.21 -35.49 -19.35
N CYS A 145 17.39 -36.28 -18.64
CA CYS A 145 17.35 -37.73 -18.81
C CYS A 145 16.88 -38.12 -20.23
N LEU A 146 15.86 -37.44 -20.73
CA LEU A 146 15.30 -37.66 -22.07
C LEU A 146 16.33 -37.31 -23.16
N GLU A 147 17.01 -36.18 -23.04
CA GLU A 147 18.10 -35.79 -23.95
C GLU A 147 19.24 -36.82 -23.93
N GLY A 148 19.64 -37.27 -22.74
CA GLY A 148 20.65 -38.32 -22.59
C GLY A 148 20.24 -39.66 -23.24
N HIS A 149 18.96 -40.03 -23.18
CA HIS A 149 18.45 -41.20 -23.88
C HIS A 149 18.43 -41.01 -25.40
N GLN A 150 18.08 -39.82 -25.89
CA GLN A 150 18.11 -39.51 -27.33
C GLN A 150 19.51 -39.65 -27.91
N VAL A 151 20.53 -39.13 -27.21
CA VAL A 151 21.93 -39.28 -27.63
C VAL A 151 22.35 -40.75 -27.71
N LYS A 152 21.98 -41.56 -26.70
CA LYS A 152 22.27 -43.01 -26.71
C LYS A 152 21.56 -43.73 -27.85
N LEU A 153 20.31 -43.37 -28.13
CA LEU A 153 19.54 -43.94 -29.23
C LEU A 153 20.21 -43.64 -30.58
N ASN A 154 20.56 -42.37 -30.82
CA ASN A 154 21.25 -41.96 -32.04
C ASN A 154 22.59 -42.71 -32.22
N ALA A 155 23.39 -42.84 -31.16
CA ALA A 155 24.65 -43.59 -31.21
C ALA A 155 24.43 -45.08 -31.53
N ALA A 156 23.39 -45.70 -30.95
CA ALA A 156 23.05 -47.09 -31.24
C ALA A 156 22.56 -47.27 -32.69
N GLU A 157 21.78 -46.31 -33.22
CA GLU A 157 21.36 -46.29 -34.62
C GLU A 157 22.55 -46.15 -35.58
N GLU A 158 23.48 -45.23 -35.30
CA GLU A 158 24.70 -45.06 -36.10
C GLU A 158 25.56 -46.34 -36.10
N MET A 159 25.73 -46.98 -34.94
CA MET A 159 26.44 -48.26 -34.85
C MET A 159 25.77 -49.36 -35.67
N LEU A 160 24.44 -49.45 -35.60
CA LEU A 160 23.66 -50.42 -36.39
C LEU A 160 23.82 -50.17 -37.90
N GLN A 161 23.75 -48.90 -38.32
CA GLN A 161 23.94 -48.53 -39.73
C GLN A 161 25.34 -48.90 -40.23
N GLN A 162 26.38 -48.66 -39.43
CA GLN A 162 27.75 -49.05 -39.76
C GLN A 162 27.91 -50.58 -39.91
N GLU A 163 27.35 -51.36 -39.00
CA GLU A 163 27.39 -52.83 -39.08
C GLU A 163 26.60 -53.37 -40.28
N LEU A 164 25.48 -52.74 -40.63
CA LEU A 164 24.70 -53.13 -41.81
C LEU A 164 25.50 -52.85 -43.09
N LEU A 165 26.14 -51.68 -43.19
CA LEU A 165 27.01 -51.34 -44.32
C LEU A 165 28.22 -52.28 -44.42
N SER A 166 28.87 -52.60 -43.30
CA SER A 166 30.03 -53.49 -43.29
C SER A 166 29.66 -54.90 -43.79
N ARG A 167 28.52 -55.45 -43.36
CA ARG A 167 28.02 -56.75 -43.81
C ARG A 167 27.58 -56.77 -45.27
N THR A 168 27.01 -55.69 -45.77
CA THR A 168 26.57 -55.62 -47.18
C THR A 168 27.75 -55.41 -48.15
N SER A 169 28.93 -55.03 -47.62
CA SER A 169 30.17 -54.83 -48.40
C SER A 169 31.08 -56.06 -48.51
N LEU A 170 30.80 -57.12 -47.76
CA LEU A 170 31.49 -58.42 -47.75
C LEU A 170 30.80 -59.42 -48.69
#